data_AF-A0A7S3AZD6-F1
#
_entry.id   AF-A0A7S3AZD6-F1
#
_cell.length_a   1.000
_cell.length_b   1.000
_cell.length_c   1.000
_cell.angle_alpha   90.00
_cell.angle_beta   90.00
_cell.angle_gamma   90.00
#
_symmetry.space_group_name_H-M   'P 1'
#
loop_
_entity.id
_entity.type
_entity.pdbx_description
1 polymer ?
#
loop_
_entity_poly.entity_id
_entity_poly.type
_entity_poly.pdbx_seq_one_letter_code
_entity_poly.pdbx_strand_id
1 'polypeptide(L)'
;SPHTRLTAVRSLDDAAQMWNASALDLTAASGWYARGLIPGAGAAGISLPSGRILLPVHSDHWNSTGGTAAGAGMLISDDNGGSWRTSHGAAAQGNENAVALAPNGSLIMLMRLSSGWKGLSWSHDEGDHWSAPLINRSGGLP
;
A
#
# COMPACT_ATOMS: atom_id res chain seq x y z
N SER A 1 5.83 -23.43 -3.44
CA SER A 1 5.36 -22.81 -2.18
C SER A 1 3.87 -22.53 -2.35
N PRO A 2 2.96 -22.83 -1.41
CA PRO A 2 1.57 -22.46 -1.59
C PRO A 2 1.48 -20.92 -1.61
N HIS A 3 1.18 -20.36 -2.77
CA HIS A 3 1.11 -18.92 -2.98
C HIS A 3 -0.18 -18.41 -2.33
N THR A 4 -0.07 -17.45 -1.42
CA THR A 4 -1.23 -16.69 -0.93
C THR A 4 -1.87 -16.00 -2.13
N ARG A 5 -3.12 -16.35 -2.44
CA ARG A 5 -3.89 -15.62 -3.44
C ARG A 5 -4.34 -14.30 -2.85
N LEU A 6 -4.12 -13.22 -3.58
CA LEU A 6 -4.68 -11.93 -3.25
C LEU A 6 -5.94 -11.72 -4.08
N THR A 7 -7.09 -11.61 -3.43
CA THR A 7 -8.37 -11.37 -4.10
C THR A 7 -8.95 -10.03 -3.67
N ALA A 8 -9.55 -9.32 -4.62
CA ALA A 8 -10.32 -8.11 -4.37
C ALA A 8 -11.77 -8.32 -4.81
N VAL A 9 -12.70 -7.73 -4.05
CA VAL A 9 -14.10 -7.59 -4.41
C VAL A 9 -14.45 -6.11 -4.40
N ARG A 10 -15.27 -5.69 -5.36
CA ARG A 10 -15.69 -4.30 -5.52
C ARG A 10 -17.19 -4.20 -5.25
N SER A 11 -17.62 -3.12 -4.61
CA SER A 11 -19.05 -2.82 -4.54
C SER A 11 -19.60 -2.38 -5.90
N LEU A 12 -20.85 -2.76 -6.17
CA LEU A 12 -21.60 -2.40 -7.38
C LEU A 12 -22.48 -1.16 -7.18
N ASP A 13 -22.52 -0.61 -5.97
CA ASP A 13 -23.25 0.61 -5.64
C ASP A 13 -22.46 1.48 -4.65
N ASP A 14 -22.86 2.75 -4.53
CA ASP A 14 -22.17 3.71 -3.67
C ASP A 14 -22.45 3.47 -2.17
N ALA A 15 -23.48 2.68 -1.86
CA ALA A 15 -23.90 2.39 -0.49
C ALA A 15 -23.23 1.13 0.09
N ALA A 16 -22.38 0.45 -0.69
CA ALA A 16 -21.76 -0.83 -0.35
C ALA A 16 -22.77 -1.97 -0.04
N GLN A 17 -23.95 -1.94 -0.65
CA GLN A 17 -25.03 -2.92 -0.41
C GLN A 17 -24.94 -4.12 -1.36
N MET A 18 -24.43 -3.93 -2.57
CA MET A 18 -24.19 -4.96 -3.56
C MET A 18 -22.69 -5.12 -3.84
N TRP A 19 -22.25 -6.36 -4.02
CA TRP A 19 -20.85 -6.71 -4.24
C TRP A 19 -20.72 -7.57 -5.49
N ASN A 20 -19.64 -7.37 -6.24
CA ASN A 20 -19.33 -8.24 -7.37
C ASN A 20 -19.06 -9.66 -6.87
N ALA A 21 -19.87 -10.62 -7.34
CA ALA A 21 -19.72 -12.03 -6.98
C ALA A 21 -18.43 -12.67 -7.57
N SER A 22 -17.85 -12.06 -8.61
CA SER A 22 -16.57 -12.46 -9.16
C SER A 22 -15.45 -11.69 -8.46
N ALA A 23 -14.70 -12.39 -7.60
CA ALA A 23 -13.47 -11.85 -7.04
C ALA A 23 -12.40 -11.68 -8.15
N LEU A 24 -11.76 -10.53 -8.17
CA LEU A 24 -10.60 -10.26 -9.03
C LEU A 24 -9.36 -10.87 -8.38
N ASP A 25 -8.61 -11.68 -9.13
CA ASP A 25 -7.33 -12.22 -8.69
C ASP A 25 -6.22 -11.18 -8.95
N LEU A 26 -5.68 -10.62 -7.88
CA LEU A 26 -4.60 -9.64 -7.88
C LEU A 26 -3.23 -10.25 -7.61
N THR A 27 -3.12 -11.59 -7.56
CA THR A 27 -1.86 -12.27 -7.22
C THR A 27 -0.73 -11.91 -8.19
N ALA A 28 -1.03 -11.74 -9.48
CA ALA A 28 -0.05 -11.30 -10.46
C ALA A 28 0.31 -9.81 -10.31
N ALA A 29 -0.71 -8.97 -10.06
CA ALA A 29 -0.55 -7.53 -9.89
C ALA A 29 0.28 -7.16 -8.64
N SER A 30 0.20 -7.97 -7.60
CA SER A 30 1.05 -7.84 -6.41
C SER A 30 2.50 -8.28 -6.65
N GLY A 31 2.82 -8.78 -7.85
CA GLY A 31 4.17 -9.13 -8.27
C GLY A 31 4.64 -10.50 -7.80
N TRP A 32 3.75 -11.42 -7.41
CA TRP A 32 4.03 -12.82 -7.02
C TRP A 32 4.94 -13.03 -5.78
N TYR A 33 5.60 -12.00 -5.27
CA TYR A 33 6.48 -12.04 -4.10
C TYR A 33 5.74 -11.62 -2.83
N ALA A 34 5.01 -12.56 -2.22
CA ALA A 34 4.54 -12.51 -0.82
C ALA A 34 4.10 -11.11 -0.33
N ARG A 35 3.37 -10.36 -1.15
CA ARG A 35 2.87 -9.04 -0.77
C ARG A 35 1.53 -9.21 -0.06
N GLY A 36 1.51 -8.92 1.23
CA GLY A 36 0.28 -8.94 2.03
C GLY A 36 -0.41 -7.58 1.95
N LEU A 37 -1.74 -7.60 1.79
CA LEU A 37 -2.54 -6.45 2.23
C LEU A 37 -2.44 -6.34 3.74
N ILE A 38 -2.51 -5.12 4.24
CA ILE A 38 -2.45 -4.86 5.68
C ILE A 38 -3.89 -4.81 6.20
N PRO A 39 -4.28 -5.68 7.15
CA PRO A 39 -5.62 -5.67 7.69
C PRO A 39 -5.81 -4.56 8.73
N GLY A 40 -7.05 -4.06 8.85
CA GLY A 40 -7.50 -3.18 9.93
C GLY A 40 -7.74 -1.72 9.53
N ALA A 41 -8.43 -0.97 10.39
CA ALA A 41 -8.86 0.41 10.13
C ALA A 41 -7.71 1.40 9.86
N GLY A 42 -6.51 1.12 10.38
CA GLY A 42 -5.30 1.88 10.10
C GLY A 42 -4.69 1.61 8.73
N ALA A 43 -5.19 0.63 7.98
CA ALA A 43 -4.71 0.26 6.65
C ALA A 43 -5.83 0.32 5.60
N ALA A 44 -6.90 1.07 5.89
CA ALA A 44 -7.92 1.36 4.89
C ALA A 44 -7.26 2.07 3.69
N GLY A 45 -7.57 1.60 2.49
CA GLY A 45 -7.18 2.29 1.27
C GLY A 45 -7.80 3.67 1.17
N ILE A 46 -7.23 4.52 0.32
CA ILE A 46 -7.73 5.87 0.06
C ILE A 46 -8.00 6.08 -1.43
N SER A 47 -9.02 6.86 -1.74
CA SER A 47 -9.26 7.41 -3.08
C SER A 47 -8.77 8.86 -3.10
N LEU A 48 -7.93 9.19 -4.07
CA LEU A 48 -7.38 10.53 -4.24
C LEU A 48 -8.33 11.41 -5.08
N PRO A 49 -8.21 12.75 -4.99
CA PRO A 49 -8.96 13.66 -5.86
C PRO A 49 -8.78 13.42 -7.36
N SER A 50 -7.65 12.83 -7.77
CA SER A 50 -7.39 12.41 -9.16
C SER A 50 -8.23 11.22 -9.62
N GLY A 51 -8.89 10.52 -8.71
CA GLY A 51 -9.60 9.26 -8.97
C GLY A 51 -8.76 8.00 -8.76
N ARG A 52 -7.45 8.15 -8.51
CA ARG A 52 -6.54 7.04 -8.17
C ARG A 52 -6.95 6.40 -6.83
N ILE A 53 -6.92 5.08 -6.79
CA ILE A 53 -7.13 4.29 -5.56
C ILE A 53 -5.80 3.72 -5.10
N LEU A 54 -5.52 3.87 -3.80
CA LEU A 54 -4.32 3.34 -3.14
C LEU A 54 -4.70 2.34 -2.05
N LEU A 55 -4.13 1.14 -2.09
CA LEU A 55 -4.24 0.14 -1.03
C LEU A 55 -2.86 -0.14 -0.41
N PRO A 56 -2.70 0.00 0.92
CA PRO A 56 -1.44 -0.33 1.60
C PRO A 56 -1.05 -1.80 1.42
N VAL A 57 0.20 -2.03 1.02
CA VAL A 57 0.81 -3.36 0.95
C VAL A 57 2.19 -3.35 1.56
N HIS A 58 2.59 -4.50 2.09
CA HIS A 58 3.97 -4.75 2.49
C HIS A 58 4.48 -6.02 1.82
N SER A 59 5.80 -6.17 1.76
CA SER A 59 6.46 -7.40 1.35
C SER A 59 7.71 -7.59 2.17
N ASP A 60 8.00 -8.81 2.61
CA ASP A 60 9.32 -9.16 3.15
C ASP A 60 10.39 -9.30 2.03
N HIS A 61 9.98 -9.20 0.76
CA HIS A 61 10.80 -9.38 -0.43
C HIS A 61 10.47 -8.31 -1.50
N TRP A 62 10.66 -7.03 -1.18
CA TRP A 62 10.27 -5.96 -2.09
C TRP A 62 11.12 -5.88 -3.38
N ASN A 63 12.35 -6.42 -3.36
CA ASN A 63 13.26 -6.37 -4.50
C ASN A 63 13.17 -7.62 -5.40
N SER A 64 12.81 -7.39 -6.67
CA SER A 64 12.79 -8.40 -7.75
C SER A 64 14.14 -9.06 -8.06
N THR A 65 15.28 -8.48 -7.63
CA THR A 65 16.62 -9.04 -7.85
C THR A 65 17.15 -9.86 -6.67
N GLY A 66 16.27 -10.46 -5.85
CA GLY A 66 16.68 -11.34 -4.75
C GLY A 66 17.12 -10.63 -3.48
N GLY A 67 16.74 -9.36 -3.30
CA GLY A 67 16.97 -8.64 -2.04
C GLY A 67 15.93 -9.03 -0.98
N THR A 68 16.39 -9.34 0.23
CA THR A 68 15.59 -9.75 1.40
C THR A 68 15.04 -8.56 2.22
N ALA A 69 15.04 -7.36 1.65
CA ALA A 69 14.61 -6.18 2.38
C ALA A 69 13.09 -6.10 2.40
N ALA A 70 12.52 -6.14 3.61
CA ALA A 70 11.13 -5.78 3.83
C ALA A 70 10.87 -4.35 3.34
N GLY A 71 9.70 -4.13 2.75
CA GLY A 71 9.28 -2.84 2.24
C GLY A 71 7.77 -2.62 2.34
N ALA A 72 7.41 -1.37 2.59
CA ALA A 72 6.04 -0.89 2.57
C ALA A 72 5.78 -0.06 1.32
N GLY A 73 4.62 -0.21 0.69
CA GLY A 73 4.24 0.53 -0.50
C GLY A 73 2.73 0.45 -0.76
N MET A 74 2.34 0.62 -2.03
CA MET A 74 0.94 0.66 -2.44
C MET A 74 0.65 -0.31 -3.59
N LEU A 75 -0.57 -0.86 -3.60
CA LEU A 75 -1.25 -1.21 -4.83
C LEU A 75 -2.02 0.01 -5.32
N ILE A 76 -1.88 0.29 -6.60
CA ILE A 76 -2.38 1.48 -7.27
C ILE A 76 -3.33 1.04 -8.36
N SER A 77 -4.51 1.66 -8.40
CA SER A 77 -5.43 1.57 -9.53
C SER A 77 -5.76 2.98 -10.02
N ASP A 78 -5.62 3.18 -11.32
CA ASP A 78 -5.93 4.44 -12.02
C ASP A 78 -7.27 4.34 -12.80
N ASP A 79 -7.95 3.18 -12.75
CA ASP A 79 -9.14 2.85 -13.54
C ASP A 79 -10.31 2.34 -12.68
N ASN A 80 -10.45 2.89 -11.47
CA ASN A 80 -11.52 2.57 -10.52
C ASN A 80 -11.58 1.07 -10.16
N GLY A 81 -10.41 0.47 -9.95
CA GLY A 81 -10.22 -0.91 -9.52
C GLY A 81 -10.27 -1.95 -10.64
N GLY A 82 -10.27 -1.54 -11.91
CA GLY A 82 -10.27 -2.45 -13.06
C GLY A 82 -8.94 -3.18 -13.25
N SER A 83 -7.83 -2.48 -13.02
CA SER A 83 -6.47 -2.99 -13.05
C SER A 83 -5.65 -2.40 -11.91
N TRP A 84 -4.60 -3.13 -11.53
CA TRP A 84 -3.78 -2.81 -10.36
C TRP A 84 -2.29 -3.00 -10.69
N ARG A 85 -1.46 -2.15 -10.11
CA ARG A 85 0.00 -2.26 -10.14
C ARG A 85 0.58 -1.91 -8.78
N THR A 86 1.83 -2.29 -8.54
CA THR A 86 2.54 -1.86 -7.33
C THR A 86 3.22 -0.52 -7.56
N SER A 87 3.42 0.25 -6.49
CA SER A 87 4.25 1.46 -6.50
C SER A 87 5.68 1.15 -6.95
N HIS A 88 6.32 2.10 -7.62
CA HIS A 88 7.73 2.06 -7.96
C HIS A 88 8.61 2.20 -6.71
N GLY A 89 9.02 1.05 -6.18
CA GLY A 89 9.82 0.99 -4.96
C GLY A 89 8.96 1.04 -3.68
N ALA A 90 9.62 0.77 -2.56
CA ALA A 90 9.02 0.79 -1.24
C ALA A 90 9.77 1.75 -0.34
N ALA A 91 9.06 2.21 0.68
CA ALA A 91 9.68 2.64 1.92
C ALA A 91 10.46 1.46 2.53
N ALA A 92 11.79 1.48 2.37
CA ALA A 92 12.68 0.41 2.78
C ALA A 92 12.61 0.15 4.30
N GLN A 93 12.74 -1.11 4.72
CA GLN A 93 12.64 -1.56 6.12
C GLN A 93 11.26 -1.31 6.77
N GLY A 94 10.28 -0.83 5.99
CA GLY A 94 8.89 -0.72 6.39
C GLY A 94 8.14 -2.05 6.24
N ASN A 95 7.10 -2.20 7.05
CA ASN A 95 6.12 -3.28 6.94
C ASN A 95 4.70 -2.66 7.03
N GLU A 96 3.82 -3.15 7.91
CA GLU A 96 2.46 -2.66 8.10
C GLU A 96 2.38 -1.13 8.09
N ASN A 97 1.68 -0.58 7.10
CA ASN A 97 1.58 0.84 6.83
C ASN A 97 0.15 1.35 6.62
N ALA A 98 0.02 2.65 6.82
CA ALA A 98 -1.15 3.49 6.62
C ALA A 98 -0.75 4.63 5.69
N VAL A 99 -1.70 5.18 4.91
CA VAL A 99 -1.46 6.36 4.08
C VAL A 99 -2.52 7.41 4.31
N ALA A 100 -2.11 8.69 4.30
CA ALA A 100 -3.01 9.83 4.34
C ALA A 100 -2.59 10.88 3.30
N LEU A 101 -3.58 11.58 2.75
CA LEU A 101 -3.38 12.75 1.90
C LEU A 101 -3.23 13.99 2.78
N ALA A 102 -2.08 14.67 2.67
CA ALA A 102 -1.84 15.91 3.36
C ALA A 102 -2.49 17.10 2.61
N PRO A 103 -2.80 18.22 3.30
CA PRO A 103 -3.42 19.39 2.67
C PRO A 103 -2.63 20.01 1.52
N ASN A 104 -1.31 19.77 1.46
CA ASN A 104 -0.43 20.25 0.39
C ASN A 104 -0.40 19.32 -0.85
N GLY A 105 -1.24 18.28 -0.88
CA GLY A 105 -1.30 17.32 -1.99
C GLY A 105 -0.27 16.18 -1.92
N SER A 106 0.67 16.22 -0.97
CA SER A 106 1.59 15.09 -0.74
C SER A 106 0.90 13.96 0.03
N LEU A 107 1.40 12.73 -0.14
CA LEU A 107 1.00 11.60 0.68
C LEU A 107 2.01 11.35 1.79
N ILE A 108 1.50 10.98 2.96
CA ILE A 108 2.30 10.57 4.10
C ILE A 108 1.97 9.11 4.40
N MET A 109 2.99 8.27 4.37
CA MET A 109 2.93 6.89 4.82
C MET A 109 3.46 6.79 6.25
N LEU A 110 2.64 6.29 7.16
CA LEU A 110 3.07 5.85 8.48
C LEU A 110 3.28 4.34 8.45
N MET A 111 4.45 3.86 8.85
CA MET A 111 4.76 2.43 8.78
C MET A 111 5.35 1.90 10.09
N ARG A 112 5.17 0.61 10.33
CA ARG A 112 5.95 -0.15 11.30
C ARG A 112 7.35 -0.40 10.72
N LEU A 113 8.38 -0.06 11.49
CA LEU A 113 9.77 -0.41 11.16
C LEU A 113 10.21 -1.62 11.99
N SER A 114 11.19 -2.37 11.46
CA SER A 114 11.83 -3.48 12.18
C SER A 114 12.56 -3.04 13.45
N SER A 115 12.94 -1.76 13.54
CA SER A 115 13.60 -1.15 14.70
C SER A 115 12.71 -0.99 15.94
N GLY A 116 11.41 -1.35 15.85
CA GLY A 116 10.44 -1.14 16.93
C GLY A 116 9.84 0.27 17.00
N TRP A 117 10.26 1.16 16.11
CA TRP A 117 9.74 2.52 15.98
C TRP A 117 8.75 2.62 14.81
N LYS A 118 7.98 3.71 14.77
CA LYS A 118 7.24 4.08 13.56
C LYS A 118 8.13 4.87 12.61
N GLY A 119 7.91 4.69 11.32
CA GLY A 119 8.56 5.46 10.27
C GLY A 119 7.55 6.31 9.52
N LEU A 120 8.01 7.43 8.97
CA LEU A 120 7.26 8.27 8.04
C LEU A 120 7.96 8.32 6.69
N SER A 121 7.22 8.17 5.61
CA SER A 121 7.72 8.32 4.24
C SER A 121 6.74 9.16 3.44
N TRP A 122 7.25 9.92 2.48
CA TRP A 122 6.46 10.85 1.68
C TRP A 122 6.45 10.46 0.21
N SER A 123 5.33 10.74 -0.44
CA SER A 123 5.20 10.70 -1.89
C SER A 123 4.66 12.03 -2.39
N HIS A 124 5.22 12.49 -3.51
CA HIS A 124 4.82 13.72 -4.21
C HIS A 124 4.21 13.42 -5.59
N ASP A 125 3.97 12.15 -5.89
CA ASP A 125 3.52 11.63 -7.18
C ASP A 125 2.38 10.61 -7.00
N GLU A 126 1.50 10.91 -6.04
CA GLU A 126 0.29 10.14 -5.77
C GLU A 126 0.56 8.65 -5.46
N GLY A 127 1.61 8.40 -4.69
CA GLY A 127 1.93 7.10 -4.10
C GLY A 127 2.79 6.19 -4.96
N ASP A 128 3.31 6.70 -6.09
CA ASP A 128 4.12 5.91 -7.01
C ASP A 128 5.55 5.72 -6.50
N HIS A 129 6.20 6.80 -6.02
CA HIS A 129 7.51 6.73 -5.38
C HIS A 129 7.45 7.23 -3.94
N TRP A 130 8.28 6.61 -3.09
CA TRP A 130 8.32 6.87 -1.66
C TRP A 130 9.72 7.28 -1.22
N SER A 131 9.81 8.32 -0.38
CA SER A 131 11.06 8.75 0.23
C SER A 131 11.62 7.68 1.18
N ALA A 132 12.91 7.78 1.51
CA ALA A 132 13.47 7.01 2.62
C ALA A 132 12.69 7.29 3.93
N PRO A 133 12.44 6.28 4.79
CA PRO A 133 11.71 6.52 6.03
C PRO A 133 12.49 7.40 7.02
N LEU A 134 11.81 8.41 7.54
CA LEU A 134 12.23 9.14 8.73
C LEU A 134 11.74 8.39 9.99
N ILE A 135 12.66 8.00 10.86
CA ILE A 135 12.33 7.30 12.11
C ILE A 135 11.66 8.30 13.07
N ASN A 136 10.44 8.01 13.47
CA ASN A 136 9.71 8.77 14.48
C ASN A 136 10.09 8.27 15.89
N ARG A 137 10.98 9.01 16.57
CA ARG A 137 11.41 8.73 17.95
C ARG A 137 10.62 9.50 19.02
N SER A 138 9.85 10.51 18.62
CA SER A 138 9.17 11.43 19.53
C SER A 138 7.74 10.99 19.88
N GLY A 139 7.16 10.04 19.13
CA GLY A 139 5.78 9.61 19.30
C GLY A 139 4.73 10.55 18.69
N GLY A 140 5.17 11.69 18.12
CA GLY A 140 4.34 12.66 17.37
C GLY A 140 4.78 12.77 15.91
N LEU A 141 4.09 13.57 15.10
CA LEU A 141 4.62 13.93 13.77
C LEU A 141 5.86 14.83 13.98
N PRO A 142 7.01 14.52 13.34
CA PRO A 142 8.23 15.32 13.42
C PRO A 142 8.07 16.71 12.80
#